data_AF-A0A0A0KMR6-F1
#
_entry.id   AF-A0A0A0KMR6-F1
#
_cell.length_a   1.000
_cell.length_b   1.000
_cell.length_c   1.000
_cell.angle_alpha   90.00
_cell.angle_beta   90.00
_cell.angle_gamma   90.00
#
_symmetry.space_group_name_H-M   'P 1'
#
loop_
_entity.id
_entity.type
_entity.pdbx_description
1 polymer ?
#
loop_
_entity_poly.entity_id
_entity_poly.type
_entity_poly.pdbx_seq_one_letter_code
_entity_poly.pdbx_strand_id
1 'polypeptide(L)'
;MYNFGSPRVGNRQFAEIYNKKVKDSWRVVNHRDIIPTVPRLMGYCHVAQPVYLAAGDLKDALENVELQADGYEGDVIGESTPDVLVNEFMKGERELVEKLLQTEINIFRSIRDGSALMQHMEDFYYITLLENVRSNYQNVGNSQSDQQA
;
A
#
# COMPACT_ATOMS: atom_id res chain seq x y z
N MET A 1 5.69 12.02 -8.84
CA MET A 1 5.43 12.19 -7.40
C MET A 1 5.79 10.90 -6.70
N TYR A 2 6.54 10.98 -5.60
CA TYR A 2 7.01 9.82 -4.85
C TYR A 2 6.49 9.93 -3.44
N ASN A 3 5.68 8.96 -3.03
CA ASN A 3 5.07 8.91 -1.72
C ASN A 3 5.57 7.69 -0.96
N PHE A 4 5.89 7.87 0.32
CA PHE A 4 6.35 6.80 1.21
C PHE A 4 5.40 6.76 2.40
N GLY A 5 4.74 5.63 2.62
CA GLY A 5 3.83 5.47 3.76
C GLY A 5 2.64 6.45 3.75
N SER A 6 2.25 6.98 2.58
CA SER A 6 1.24 8.06 2.53
C SER A 6 -0.14 7.54 2.90
N PRO A 7 -0.90 8.27 3.74
CA PRO A 7 -2.30 7.94 4.01
C PRO A 7 -3.17 8.19 2.77
N ARG A 8 -4.43 7.74 2.83
CA ARG A 8 -5.44 8.17 1.86
C ARG A 8 -5.76 9.65 2.07
N VAL A 9 -5.96 10.39 0.99
CA VAL A 9 -6.10 11.86 1.04
C VAL A 9 -7.37 12.39 0.39
N GLY A 10 -8.12 11.55 -0.31
CA GLY A 10 -9.34 11.98 -1.00
C GLY A 10 -10.25 10.82 -1.33
N ASN A 11 -11.40 11.15 -1.90
CA ASN A 11 -12.39 10.16 -2.34
C ASN A 11 -12.03 9.56 -3.71
N ARG A 12 -12.85 8.62 -4.18
CA ARG A 12 -12.65 7.97 -5.49
C ARG A 12 -12.56 8.94 -6.66
N GLN A 13 -13.38 10.00 -6.68
CA GLN A 13 -13.33 11.00 -7.75
C GLN A 13 -12.00 11.75 -7.76
N PHE A 14 -11.49 12.13 -6.59
CA PHE A 14 -10.16 12.72 -6.46
C PHE A 14 -9.08 11.77 -6.98
N ALA A 15 -9.14 10.49 -6.58
CA ALA A 15 -8.16 9.50 -7.00
C ALA A 15 -8.12 9.29 -8.52
N GLU A 16 -9.29 9.24 -9.16
CA GLU A 16 -9.41 9.13 -10.62
C GLU A 16 -8.83 10.36 -11.35
N ILE A 17 -9.09 11.56 -10.85
CA ILE A 17 -8.55 12.80 -11.43
C ILE A 17 -7.03 12.84 -11.25
N TYR A 18 -6.53 12.50 -10.06
CA TYR A 18 -5.10 12.46 -9.77
C TYR A 18 -4.38 11.50 -10.71
N ASN A 19 -4.86 10.26 -10.84
CA ASN A 19 -4.24 9.23 -11.69
C ASN A 19 -4.21 9.64 -13.18
N LYS A 20 -5.17 10.45 -13.63
CA LYS A 20 -5.19 11.00 -15.00
C LYS A 20 -4.20 12.16 -15.19
N LYS A 21 -3.97 12.97 -14.15
CA LYS A 21 -3.18 14.22 -14.23
C LYS A 21 -1.72 14.04 -13.84
N VAL A 22 -1.42 13.12 -12.94
CA VAL A 22 -0.08 12.84 -12.42
C VAL A 22 0.33 11.45 -12.87
N LYS A 23 0.90 11.34 -14.07
CA LYS A 23 1.22 10.04 -14.69
C LYS A 23 2.40 9.33 -14.02
N ASP A 24 3.43 10.09 -13.65
CA ASP A 24 4.63 9.53 -13.01
C ASP A 24 4.50 9.60 -11.49
N SER A 25 3.55 8.85 -10.92
CA SER A 25 3.32 8.79 -9.48
C SER A 25 3.53 7.38 -8.92
N TRP A 26 4.38 7.26 -7.89
CA TRP A 26 4.64 5.99 -7.19
C TRP A 26 4.31 6.13 -5.71
N ARG A 27 3.65 5.11 -5.15
CA ARG A 27 3.32 5.01 -3.73
C ARG A 27 4.00 3.77 -3.16
N VAL A 28 5.06 3.98 -2.38
CA VAL A 28 5.77 2.92 -1.68
C VAL A 28 5.07 2.66 -0.35
N VAL A 29 4.78 1.39 -0.07
CA VAL A 29 4.01 0.98 1.12
C VAL A 29 4.80 -0.10 1.88
N ASN A 30 4.95 0.10 3.19
CA ASN A 30 5.42 -0.93 4.12
C ASN A 30 4.20 -1.67 4.71
N HIS A 31 4.22 -2.99 4.68
CA HIS A 31 3.14 -3.83 5.21
C HIS A 31 2.93 -3.66 6.73
N ARG A 32 3.96 -3.26 7.47
CA ARG A 32 3.86 -3.00 8.90
C ARG A 32 3.40 -1.59 9.21
N ASP A 33 3.45 -0.68 8.24
CA ASP A 33 3.06 0.71 8.44
C ASP A 33 1.54 0.85 8.40
N ILE A 34 0.98 1.37 9.49
CA ILE A 34 -0.45 1.59 9.61
C ILE A 34 -0.92 2.85 8.87
N ILE A 35 -0.04 3.80 8.56
CA ILE A 35 -0.40 5.11 7.99
C ILE A 35 -1.05 4.96 6.60
N PRO A 36 -0.55 4.10 5.68
CA PRO A 36 -1.23 3.79 4.43
C PRO A 36 -2.64 3.24 4.61
N THR A 37 -2.99 2.67 5.76
CA THR A 37 -4.32 2.10 6.00
C THR A 37 -5.35 3.14 6.43
N VAL A 38 -4.97 4.39 6.72
CA VAL A 38 -5.87 5.44 7.21
C VAL A 38 -6.01 6.61 6.22
N PRO A 39 -7.10 7.40 6.27
CA PRO A 39 -8.34 7.16 6.99
C PRO A 39 -9.10 5.96 6.42
N ARG A 40 -9.69 5.14 7.30
CA ARG A 40 -10.60 4.05 6.93
C ARG A 40 -12.02 4.57 6.97
N LEU A 41 -12.88 3.98 6.14
CA LEU A 41 -14.30 4.31 6.08
C LEU A 41 -14.49 5.74 5.53
N MET A 42 -15.71 6.16 5.22
CA MET A 42 -16.02 7.48 4.63
C MET A 42 -15.62 7.68 3.16
N GLY A 43 -15.30 6.60 2.44
CA GLY A 43 -15.09 6.63 0.99
C GLY A 43 -13.76 7.25 0.55
N TYR A 44 -12.75 7.26 1.44
CA TYR A 44 -11.37 7.60 1.08
C TYR A 44 -10.77 6.48 0.23
N CYS A 45 -10.04 6.86 -0.82
CA CYS A 45 -9.38 5.94 -1.74
C CYS A 45 -7.94 6.36 -1.97
N HIS A 46 -7.09 5.38 -2.26
CA HIS A 46 -5.71 5.64 -2.63
C HIS A 46 -5.53 6.16 -4.06
N VAL A 47 -4.48 6.96 -4.24
CA VAL A 47 -3.97 7.39 -5.56
C VAL A 47 -2.83 6.49 -6.01
N ALA A 48 -2.74 6.18 -7.30
CA ALA A 48 -1.77 5.29 -7.93
C ALA A 48 -1.81 3.83 -7.42
N GLN A 49 -1.11 2.92 -8.12
CA GLN A 49 -0.90 1.56 -7.60
C GLN A 49 0.13 1.58 -6.45
N PRO A 50 -0.09 0.82 -5.37
CA PRO A 50 0.94 0.59 -4.37
C PRO A 50 2.09 -0.23 -4.96
N VAL A 51 3.30 0.17 -4.65
CA VAL A 51 4.49 -0.65 -4.82
C VAL A 51 4.80 -1.26 -3.46
N TYR A 52 4.47 -2.53 -3.31
CA TYR A 52 4.82 -3.33 -2.15
C TYR A 52 6.23 -3.82 -2.31
N LEU A 53 7.01 -3.69 -1.25
CA LEU A 53 8.38 -4.14 -1.27
C LEU A 53 8.50 -5.29 -0.27
N ALA A 54 8.96 -6.45 -0.74
CA ALA A 54 9.28 -7.60 0.10
C ALA A 54 10.80 -7.63 0.32
N ALA A 55 11.23 -7.96 1.53
CA ALA A 55 12.64 -8.26 1.80
C ALA A 55 12.93 -9.68 1.28
N GLY A 56 13.27 -9.80 -0.01
CA GLY A 56 13.56 -11.07 -0.68
C GLY A 56 13.82 -10.85 -2.18
N ASP A 57 14.65 -11.72 -2.78
CA ASP A 57 15.25 -11.61 -4.12
C ASP A 57 14.45 -10.82 -5.18
N LEU A 58 15.15 -9.86 -5.80
CA LEU A 58 14.70 -8.95 -6.86
C LEU A 58 14.10 -9.60 -8.12
N LYS A 59 14.19 -10.92 -8.27
CA LYS A 59 13.52 -11.64 -9.36
C LYS A 59 12.00 -11.66 -9.18
N ASP A 60 11.54 -11.69 -7.94
CA ASP A 60 10.11 -11.63 -7.65
C ASP A 60 9.58 -10.19 -7.78
N ALA A 61 10.40 -9.15 -7.65
CA ALA A 61 9.91 -7.76 -7.67
C ALA A 61 9.30 -7.30 -9.02
N LEU A 62 9.72 -7.91 -10.14
CA LEU A 62 9.17 -7.61 -11.47
C LEU A 62 8.02 -8.58 -11.86
N GLU A 63 8.06 -9.84 -11.40
CA GLU A 63 6.93 -10.78 -11.52
C GLU A 63 5.78 -10.44 -10.54
N ASN A 64 6.06 -9.74 -9.44
CA ASN A 64 5.07 -9.27 -8.47
C ASN A 64 4.30 -8.02 -8.91
N VAL A 65 4.62 -7.45 -10.07
CA VAL A 65 3.70 -6.53 -10.76
C VAL A 65 2.41 -7.27 -11.16
N GLU A 66 2.49 -8.61 -11.30
CA GLU A 66 1.36 -9.52 -11.59
C GLU A 66 0.93 -10.40 -10.40
N LEU A 67 1.51 -10.25 -9.19
CA LEU A 67 0.95 -10.85 -7.97
C LEU A 67 -0.22 -10.04 -7.45
N GLN A 68 -1.31 -10.18 -8.19
CA GLN A 68 -2.69 -9.93 -7.80
C GLN A 68 -3.20 -10.92 -6.72
N ALA A 69 -2.32 -11.52 -5.90
CA ALA A 69 -2.69 -12.67 -5.06
C ALA A 69 -2.25 -12.64 -3.60
N ASP A 70 -1.22 -11.87 -3.20
CA ASP A 70 -0.74 -11.93 -1.82
C ASP A 70 -1.05 -10.66 -1.03
N GLY A 71 -2.24 -10.66 -0.41
CA GLY A 71 -2.39 -10.13 0.95
C GLY A 71 -3.04 -8.76 1.14
N TYR A 72 -3.60 -8.14 0.11
CA TYR A 72 -4.41 -6.90 0.26
C TYR A 72 -5.92 -7.11 0.05
N GLU A 73 -6.45 -8.26 0.47
CA GLU A 73 -7.88 -8.37 0.82
C GLU A 73 -8.21 -7.59 2.12
N GLY A 74 -7.20 -7.28 2.94
CA GLY A 74 -7.39 -6.77 4.30
C GLY A 74 -7.91 -5.33 4.45
N ASP A 75 -7.67 -4.46 3.47
CA ASP A 75 -8.06 -3.03 3.57
C ASP A 75 -8.94 -2.53 2.42
N VAL A 76 -9.46 -3.44 1.60
CA VAL A 76 -10.60 -3.20 0.70
C VAL A 76 -11.82 -2.71 1.51
N ILE A 77 -11.93 -3.21 2.75
CA ILE A 77 -12.93 -2.76 3.73
C ILE A 77 -12.73 -1.28 4.10
N GLY A 78 -11.48 -0.81 4.18
CA GLY A 78 -11.16 0.58 4.52
C GLY A 78 -11.59 1.58 3.44
N GLU A 79 -11.66 1.16 2.18
CA GLU A 79 -12.12 1.99 1.05
C GLU A 79 -13.64 1.88 0.79
N SER A 80 -14.32 1.01 1.54
CA SER A 80 -15.76 0.81 1.39
C SER A 80 -16.54 2.06 1.80
N THR A 81 -17.58 2.40 1.02
CA THR A 81 -18.49 3.48 1.39
C THR A 81 -19.35 3.06 2.58
N PRO A 82 -19.79 4.01 3.43
CA PRO A 82 -20.67 3.72 4.56
C PRO A 82 -21.90 2.87 4.20
N ASP A 83 -22.47 3.07 3.00
CA ASP A 83 -23.66 2.35 2.54
C ASP A 83 -23.43 0.84 2.39
N VAL A 84 -22.23 0.43 1.95
CA VAL A 84 -21.86 -0.99 1.80
C VAL A 84 -21.83 -1.65 3.19
N LEU A 85 -21.23 -0.97 4.15
CA LEU A 85 -21.07 -1.49 5.51
C LEU A 85 -22.40 -1.59 6.24
N VAL A 86 -23.28 -0.59 6.08
CA VAL A 86 -24.64 -0.64 6.63
C VAL A 86 -25.42 -1.79 6.02
N ASN A 87 -25.28 -2.04 4.72
CA ASN A 87 -25.94 -3.15 4.06
C ASN A 87 -25.44 -4.50 4.58
N GLU A 88 -24.13 -4.72 4.68
CA GLU A 88 -23.57 -5.96 5.24
C GLU A 88 -23.93 -6.16 6.72
N PHE A 89 -23.95 -5.07 7.49
CA PHE A 89 -24.44 -5.10 8.87
C PHE A 89 -25.91 -5.54 8.96
N MET A 90 -26.77 -4.99 8.10
CA MET A 90 -28.20 -5.34 8.05
C MET A 90 -28.46 -6.76 7.56
N LYS A 91 -27.56 -7.32 6.74
CA LYS A 91 -27.57 -8.75 6.35
C LYS A 91 -27.08 -9.69 7.45
N GLY A 92 -26.56 -9.16 8.56
CA GLY A 92 -26.10 -9.95 9.70
C GLY A 92 -24.69 -10.51 9.56
N GLU A 93 -23.87 -9.96 8.67
CA GLU A 93 -22.47 -10.39 8.50
C GLU A 93 -21.61 -9.98 9.71
N ARG A 94 -21.53 -10.87 10.71
CA ARG A 94 -20.75 -10.64 11.93
C ARG A 94 -19.24 -10.65 11.71
N GLU A 95 -18.77 -11.42 10.73
CA GLU A 95 -17.34 -11.56 10.44
C GLU A 95 -16.72 -10.24 9.99
N LEU A 96 -17.42 -9.46 9.16
CA LEU A 96 -16.96 -8.15 8.70
C LEU A 96 -16.82 -7.16 9.85
N VAL A 97 -17.81 -7.13 10.75
CA VAL A 97 -17.82 -6.26 11.92
C VAL A 97 -16.69 -6.62 12.88
N GLU A 98 -16.46 -7.91 13.12
CA GLU A 98 -15.39 -8.39 13.98
C GLU A 98 -14.01 -8.05 13.41
N LYS A 99 -13.81 -8.27 12.09
CA LYS A 99 -12.59 -7.83 11.40
C LYS A 99 -12.36 -6.33 11.56
N LEU A 100 -13.39 -5.51 11.36
CA LEU A 100 -13.29 -4.06 11.50
C LEU A 100 -12.87 -3.66 12.92
N LEU A 101 -13.56 -4.19 13.93
CA LEU A 101 -13.25 -3.93 15.34
C LEU A 101 -11.83 -4.35 15.69
N GLN A 102 -11.39 -5.52 15.22
CA GLN A 102 -10.04 -6.00 15.48
C GLN A 102 -8.98 -5.10 14.82
N THR A 103 -9.22 -4.61 13.61
CA THR A 103 -8.34 -3.65 12.96
C THR A 103 -8.26 -2.34 13.74
N GLU A 104 -9.38 -1.78 14.19
CA GLU A 104 -9.38 -0.54 14.99
C GLU A 104 -8.63 -0.73 16.30
N ILE A 105 -8.87 -1.84 17.02
CA ILE A 105 -8.14 -2.17 18.25
C ILE A 105 -6.64 -2.26 17.99
N ASN A 106 -6.22 -2.87 16.88
CA ASN A 106 -4.82 -3.00 16.53
C ASN A 106 -4.18 -1.63 16.25
N ILE A 107 -4.86 -0.73 15.53
CA ILE A 107 -4.41 0.64 15.28
C ILE A 107 -4.19 1.40 16.60
N PHE A 108 -5.17 1.34 17.52
CA PHE A 108 -5.03 2.03 18.80
C PHE A 108 -3.92 1.43 19.67
N ARG A 109 -3.72 0.10 19.60
CA ARG A 109 -2.61 -0.56 20.29
C ARG A 109 -1.27 -0.11 19.73
N SER A 110 -1.09 -0.05 18.41
CA SER A 110 0.15 0.36 17.77
C SER A 110 0.49 1.83 17.99
N ILE A 111 -0.52 2.70 18.12
CA ILE A 111 -0.32 4.09 18.51
C ILE A 111 0.14 4.16 19.98
N ARG A 112 -0.52 3.39 20.86
CA ARG A 112 -0.23 3.39 22.29
C ARG A 112 1.15 2.84 22.63
N ASP A 113 1.59 1.78 21.96
CA ASP A 113 2.90 1.16 22.19
C ASP A 113 4.03 1.83 21.38
N GLY A 114 3.71 2.77 20.49
CA GLY A 114 4.66 3.53 19.68
C GLY A 114 5.13 2.82 18.42
N SER A 115 4.72 1.55 18.20
CA SER A 115 5.11 0.79 17.01
C SER A 115 4.63 1.43 15.71
N ALA A 116 3.48 2.10 15.71
CA ALA A 116 2.95 2.82 14.55
C ALA A 116 3.94 3.88 14.01
N LEU A 117 4.52 4.67 14.92
CA LEU A 117 5.49 5.71 14.54
C LEU A 117 6.79 5.06 14.08
N MET A 118 7.26 4.03 14.79
CA MET A 118 8.47 3.32 14.44
C MET A 118 8.37 2.70 13.05
N GLN A 119 7.29 1.98 12.74
CA GLN A 119 7.08 1.31 11.46
C GLN A 119 6.94 2.30 10.29
N HIS A 120 6.38 3.48 10.55
CA HIS A 120 6.28 4.55 9.56
C HIS A 120 7.63 5.23 9.30
N MET A 121 8.44 5.43 10.35
CA MET A 121 9.75 6.07 10.28
C MET A 121 10.91 5.08 10.11
N GLU A 122 10.62 3.80 9.92
CA GLU A 122 11.63 2.75 9.76
C GLU A 122 12.48 2.99 8.51
N ASP A 123 13.78 2.68 8.60
CA ASP A 123 14.73 2.73 7.49
C ASP A 123 14.33 1.81 6.31
N PHE A 124 13.33 0.94 6.50
CA PHE A 124 12.76 0.08 5.49
C PHE A 124 12.51 0.82 4.17
N TYR A 125 11.82 1.95 4.20
CA TYR A 125 11.54 2.73 2.99
C TYR A 125 12.81 3.15 2.24
N TYR A 126 13.86 3.53 2.98
CA TYR A 126 15.13 3.98 2.42
C TYR A 126 15.96 2.81 1.90
N ILE A 127 16.12 1.75 2.69
CA ILE A 127 16.87 0.54 2.34
C ILE A 127 16.27 -0.06 1.07
N THR A 128 14.95 -0.19 1.00
CA THR A 128 14.35 -0.84 -0.15
C THR A 128 14.34 0.03 -1.39
N LEU A 129 14.30 1.36 -1.26
CA LEU A 129 14.56 2.25 -2.39
C LEU A 129 15.99 2.08 -2.93
N LEU A 130 16.99 2.02 -2.05
CA LEU A 130 18.38 1.80 -2.44
C LEU A 130 18.57 0.46 -3.16
N GLU A 131 17.93 -0.61 -2.68
CA GLU A 131 17.97 -1.92 -3.32
C GLU A 131 17.35 -1.90 -4.72
N ASN A 132 16.17 -1.28 -4.88
CA ASN A 132 15.53 -1.13 -6.19
C ASN A 132 16.38 -0.31 -7.17
N VAL A 133 16.95 0.81 -6.72
CA VAL A 133 17.83 1.63 -7.57
C VAL A 133 19.06 0.82 -7.98
N ARG A 134 19.71 0.13 -7.05
CA ARG A 134 20.88 -0.72 -7.35
C ARG A 134 20.55 -1.81 -8.36
N SER A 135 19.41 -2.49 -8.21
CA SER A 135 18.97 -3.51 -9.15
C SER A 135 18.73 -2.96 -10.56
N ASN A 136 18.03 -1.84 -10.66
CA ASN A 136 17.76 -1.20 -11.95
C ASN A 136 19.05 -0.78 -12.66
N TYR A 137 20.04 -0.27 -11.93
CA TYR A 137 21.36 0.02 -12.49
C TYR A 137 22.09 -1.23 -13.00
N GLN A 138 22.02 -2.35 -12.26
CA GLN A 138 22.63 -3.62 -12.69
C GLN A 138 21.93 -4.19 -13.94
N ASN A 139 20.61 -4.10 -14.01
CA ASN A 139 19.83 -4.57 -15.17
C ASN A 139 20.11 -3.72 -16.43
N VAL A 140 20.27 -2.40 -16.30
CA VAL A 140 20.64 -1.51 -17.42
C VAL A 140 22.07 -1.80 -17.89
N GLY A 141 22.99 -2.07 -16.97
CA GLY A 141 24.37 -2.45 -17.31
C GLY A 141 24.45 -3.75 -18.13
N ASN A 142 23.67 -4.77 -17.77
CA ASN A 142 23.61 -6.04 -18.52
C ASN A 142 22.88 -5.90 -19.87
N SER A 143 21.87 -5.03 -19.97
CA SER A 143 21.13 -4.80 -21.23
C SER A 143 21.99 -4.09 -22.29
N GLN A 144 23.00 -3.31 -21.87
CA GLN A 144 23.94 -2.64 -22.79
C GLN A 144 25.05 -3.57 -23.28
N SER A 145 25.44 -4.59 -22.51
CA SER A 145 26.40 -5.60 -22.97
C SER A 145 25.82 -6.58 -23.98
N ASP A 146 24.53 -6.89 -23.89
CA ASP A 146 23.87 -7.85 -24.80
C ASP A 146 23.52 -7.25 -26.17
N GLN A 147 23.53 -5.93 -26.33
CA GLN A 147 23.34 -5.26 -27.63
C GLN A 147 24.65 -5.02 -28.40
N GLN A 148 25.80 -5.40 -27.84
CA GLN A 148 27.12 -5.25 -28.46
C GLN A 148 27.77 -6.59 -28.89
N ALA A 149 27.02 -7.69 -28.87
CA ALA A 149 27.45 -9.01 -29.34
C ALA A 149 26.79 -9.39 -30.68
#